data_AF-A0A5K1AYU8-F1
#
_entry.id   AF-A0A5K1AYU8-F1
#
_cell.length_a   1.000
_cell.length_b   1.000
_cell.length_c   1.000
_cell.angle_alpha   90.00
_cell.angle_beta   90.00
_cell.angle_gamma   90.00
#
_symmetry.space_group_name_H-M   'P 1'
#
loop_
_entity.id
_entity.type
_entity.pdbx_description
1 polymer ?
#
loop_
_entity_poly.entity_id
_entity_poly.type
_entity_poly.pdbx_seq_one_letter_code
_entity_poly.pdbx_strand_id
1 'polypeptide(L)' 'DALYALRRALHDPANVLQSWDPTLVNPCTWFHVTCDQDNRVTRL' A
#
# COMPACT_ATOMS: atom_id res chain seq x y z
N ASP A 1 2.35 -5.39 8.46
CA ASP A 1 1.67 -5.71 7.20
C ASP A 1 2.70 -5.95 6.09
N ALA A 2 2.40 -6.82 5.14
CA ALA A 2 3.30 -7.23 4.04
C ALA A 2 3.62 -6.06 3.10
N LEU A 3 2.63 -5.22 2.79
CA LEU A 3 2.80 -4.06 1.91
C LEU A 3 3.68 -2.98 2.55
N TYR A 4 3.53 -2.73 3.85
CA TYR A 4 4.39 -1.80 4.56
C TYR A 4 5.85 -2.32 4.65
N ALA A 5 6.03 -3.64 4.76
CA ALA A 5 7.35 -4.25 4.68
C ALA A 5 7.98 -4.06 3.29
N LEU A 6 7.19 -4.19 2.21
CA LEU A 6 7.63 -3.89 0.83
C LEU A 6 8.05 -2.42 0.69
N ARG A 7 7.24 -1.45 1.16
CA ARG A 7 7.61 -0.03 1.15
C ARG A 7 8.96 0.23 1.81
N ARG A 8 9.25 -0.39 2.96
CA ARG A 8 10.54 -0.23 3.66
C ARG A 8 11.71 -0.89 2.93
N ALA A 9 11.44 -1.91 2.13
CA ALA A 9 12.45 -2.59 1.32
C ALA A 9 12.76 -1.85 0.01
N LEU A 10 11.86 -0.97 -0.46
CA LEU A 10 12.04 -0.19 -1.68
C LEU A 10 12.65 1.18 -1.37
N HIS A 11 13.62 1.60 -2.19
CA HIS A 11 14.06 2.99 -2.21
C HIS A 11 13.08 3.80 -3.07
N ASP A 12 12.27 4.64 -2.44
CA ASP A 12 11.22 5.45 -3.07
C ASP A 12 11.61 6.94 -3.08
N PRO A 13 12.49 7.39 -4.00
CA PRO A 13 12.95 8.78 -4.05
C PRO A 13 11.86 9.77 -4.51
N ALA A 14 10.81 9.27 -5.14
CA ALA A 14 9.69 10.06 -5.64
C ALA A 14 8.49 10.11 -4.67
N ASN A 15 8.60 9.46 -3.50
CA ASN A 15 7.53 9.38 -2.49
C ASN A 15 6.20 8.83 -3.02
N VAL A 16 6.24 7.95 -4.02
CA VAL A 16 5.03 7.35 -4.63
C VAL A 16 4.26 6.50 -3.63
N LEU A 17 4.98 5.83 -2.71
CA LEU A 17 4.42 4.97 -1.69
C LEU A 17 4.15 5.72 -0.37
N GLN A 18 4.20 7.06 -0.35
CA GLN A 18 4.03 7.84 0.87
C GLN A 18 2.70 7.57 1.58
N SER A 19 1.64 7.33 0.79
CA SER A 19 0.28 7.03 1.27
C SER A 19 0.13 5.66 1.93
N TRP A 20 1.13 4.79 1.83
CA TRP A 20 1.10 3.45 2.43
C TRP A 20 1.41 3.53 3.92
N ASP A 21 0.42 3.99 4.70
CA ASP A 21 0.51 4.20 6.14
C ASP A 21 -0.07 2.98 6.89
N PRO A 22 0.74 2.26 7.69
CA PRO A 22 0.29 1.08 8.43
C PRO A 22 -0.72 1.38 9.55
N THR A 23 -0.95 2.66 9.88
CA THR A 23 -2.00 3.08 10.83
C THR A 23 -3.38 3.15 10.18
N LEU A 24 -3.43 3.24 8.85
CA LEU A 24 -4.68 3.14 8.10
C LEU A 24 -5.08 1.66 8.03
N VAL A 25 -6.22 1.35 8.65
CA VAL A 25 -6.76 -0.02 8.77
C VAL A 25 -7.00 -0.69 7.40
N ASN A 26 -7.24 0.11 6.37
CA ASN A 26 -7.60 -0.39 5.04
C ASN A 26 -6.50 -0.06 4.01
N PRO A 27 -5.71 -1.04 3.54
CA PRO A 27 -4.71 -0.81 2.50
C PRO A 27 -5.30 -0.41 1.15
N CYS A 28 -6.59 -0.62 0.92
CA CYS A 28 -7.29 -0.20 -0.31
C CYS A 28 -7.41 1.33 -0.46
N THR A 29 -7.14 2.10 0.60
CA THR A 29 -7.10 3.57 0.51
C THR A 29 -5.73 4.10 0.11
N TRP A 30 -4.72 3.22 0.02
CA TRP A 30 -3.36 3.61 -0.36
C TRP A 30 -3.27 3.80 -1.87
N PHE A 31 -2.37 4.68 -2.31
CA PHE A 31 -2.16 4.91 -3.73
C PHE A 31 -1.56 3.68 -4.42
N HIS A 32 -1.95 3.50 -5.68
CA HIS A 32 -1.55 2.38 -6.53
C HIS A 32 -2.04 1.01 -6.04
N VAL A 33 -2.71 0.92 -4.89
CA VAL A 33 -3.37 -0.31 -4.44
C VAL A 33 -4.73 -0.42 -5.09
N THR A 34 -4.98 -1.54 -5.77
CA THR A 34 -6.31 -1.92 -6.26
C THR A 34 -6.83 -3.08 -5.42
N CYS A 35 -8.08 -2.97 -4.97
CA CYS A 35 -8.76 -4.04 -4.24
C CYS A 35 -9.95 -4.58 -5.00
N ASP A 36 -10.36 -5.80 -4.66
CA ASP A 36 -11.64 -6.37 -5.06
C ASP A 36 -12.80 -5.88 -4.20
N GLN A 37 -13.99 -6.46 -4.43
CA GLN A 37 -15.23 -6.14 -3.71
C GLN A 37 -15.22 -6.58 -2.24
N ASP A 38 -14.29 -7.46 -1.86
CA ASP A 38 -14.12 -7.98 -0.50
C ASP A 38 -12.97 -7.26 0.25
N ASN A 39 -12.55 -6.09 -0.26
CA ASN A 39 -11.43 -5.29 0.26
C ASN A 39 -10.10 -6.04 0.30
N ARG A 40 -9.89 -7.03 -0.57
CA ARG A 40 -8.61 -7.72 -0.70
C ARG A 40 -7.79 -7.09 -1.80
N VAL A 41 -6.51 -6.90 -1.53
CA VAL A 41 -5.57 -6.33 -2.49
C VAL A 41 -5.36 -7.32 -3.63
N THR A 42 -5.64 -6.89 -4.86
CA THR A 42 -5.52 -7.70 -6.09
C THR A 42 -4.46 -7.18 -7.05
N ARG A 43 -4.05 -5.91 -6.92
CA ARG A 43 -2.98 -5.30 -7.74
C ARG A 43 -2.30 -4.14 -7.02
N LEU A 44 -1.05 -3.87 -7.38
CA LEU A 44 -0.18 -2.79 -6.92
C LEU A 44 0.43 -2.05 -8.12
#